data_AF-A0A7G1ISQ9-F1
#
_entry.id   AF-A0A7G1ISQ9-F1
#
_cell.length_a   1.000
_cell.length_b   1.000
_cell.length_c   1.000
_cell.angle_alpha   90.00
_cell.angle_beta   90.00
_cell.angle_gamma   90.00
#
_symmetry.space_group_name_H-M   'P 1'
#
loop_
_entity.id
_entity.type
_entity.pdbx_description
1 polymer ?
#
loop_
_entity_poly.entity_id
_entity_poly.type
_entity_poly.pdbx_seq_one_letter_code
_entity_poly.pdbx_strand_id
1 'polypeptide(L)'
;MPAALAVDSVRYSIADADARARWAANVSAPMLAGAFAVAWEWENTGLVSELVEYHSARGTFSGVPERPAMGEWASTTTATALADTEPEPALAALAAAGPPAQTGNSLTRLGPLPPLRMEPDAEPIMSHYRALAFQRYGRAVTATEPAWSTWP
;
A
#
# COMPACT_ATOMS: atom_id res chain seq x y z
N MET A 1 -1.06 -10.48 -12.51
CA MET A 1 -1.07 -9.00 -12.56
C MET A 1 -2.46 -8.36 -12.40
N PRO A 2 -3.43 -8.48 -13.33
CA PRO A 2 -4.65 -7.65 -13.28
C PRO A 2 -5.50 -7.86 -12.01
N ALA A 3 -5.57 -9.10 -11.51
CA ALA A 3 -6.28 -9.43 -10.28
C ALA A 3 -5.66 -8.75 -9.05
N ALA A 4 -4.33 -8.77 -8.95
CA ALA A 4 -3.62 -8.17 -7.82
C ALA A 4 -3.84 -6.64 -7.77
N LEU A 5 -3.83 -5.97 -8.93
CA LEU A 5 -4.15 -4.55 -9.04
C LEU A 5 -5.61 -4.25 -8.67
N ALA A 6 -6.56 -5.07 -9.14
CA ALA A 6 -7.96 -4.91 -8.81
C ALA A 6 -8.20 -5.06 -7.29
N VAL A 7 -7.66 -6.11 -6.67
CA VAL A 7 -7.77 -6.36 -5.22
C VAL A 7 -7.10 -5.26 -4.41
N ASP A 8 -5.95 -4.78 -4.85
CA ASP A 8 -5.24 -3.70 -4.17
C ASP A 8 -6.06 -2.39 -4.16
N SER A 9 -6.74 -2.08 -5.25
CA SER A 9 -7.57 -0.87 -5.36
C SER A 9 -8.81 -0.87 -4.45
N VAL A 10 -9.21 -2.03 -3.89
CA VAL A 10 -10.34 -2.13 -2.94
C VAL A 10 -10.10 -1.27 -1.70
N ARG A 11 -8.84 -1.08 -1.30
CA ARG A 11 -8.50 -0.26 -0.12
C ARG A 11 -9.02 1.18 -0.21
N TYR A 12 -9.19 1.70 -1.43
CA TYR A 12 -9.69 3.07 -1.65
C TYR A 12 -11.21 3.21 -1.50
N SER A 13 -11.95 2.10 -1.48
CA SER A 13 -13.38 2.09 -1.15
C SER A 13 -13.67 1.80 0.33
N ILE A 14 -12.66 1.41 1.10
CA ILE A 14 -12.80 1.18 2.54
C ILE A 14 -12.67 2.54 3.23
N ALA A 15 -13.70 2.97 3.96
CA ALA A 15 -13.68 4.25 4.69
C ALA A 15 -12.89 4.16 6.01
N ASP A 16 -13.05 3.05 6.73
CA ASP A 16 -12.38 2.79 8.01
C ASP A 16 -10.87 2.58 7.84
N ALA A 17 -10.08 3.27 8.66
CA ALA A 17 -8.62 3.27 8.53
C ALA A 17 -8.00 1.93 8.92
N ASP A 18 -8.48 1.31 10.00
CA ASP A 18 -7.95 0.05 10.50
C ASP A 18 -8.35 -1.12 9.60
N ALA A 19 -9.57 -1.14 9.09
CA ALA A 19 -10.00 -2.10 8.07
C ALA A 19 -9.19 -1.95 6.78
N ARG A 20 -8.89 -0.71 6.36
CA ARG A 20 -8.05 -0.45 5.18
C ARG A 20 -6.62 -0.95 5.38
N ALA A 21 -6.03 -0.70 6.56
CA ALA A 21 -4.70 -1.17 6.91
C ALA A 21 -4.64 -2.71 6.96
N ARG A 22 -5.62 -3.35 7.62
CA ARG A 22 -5.74 -4.83 7.65
C ARG A 22 -5.94 -5.42 6.27
N TRP A 23 -6.73 -4.80 5.39
CA TRP A 23 -6.87 -5.22 4.00
C TRP A 23 -5.55 -5.13 3.24
N ALA A 24 -4.85 -3.99 3.38
CA ALA A 24 -3.57 -3.80 2.73
C ALA A 24 -2.54 -4.86 3.16
N ALA A 25 -2.44 -5.13 4.46
CA ALA A 25 -1.48 -6.07 5.03
C ALA A 25 -1.81 -7.54 4.74
N ASN A 26 -3.07 -7.94 4.90
CA ASN A 26 -3.43 -9.37 4.89
C ASN A 26 -3.99 -9.87 3.55
N VAL A 27 -4.41 -8.97 2.66
CA VAL A 27 -5.01 -9.34 1.38
C VAL A 27 -4.19 -8.82 0.21
N SER A 28 -3.98 -7.50 0.15
CA SER A 28 -3.32 -6.91 -1.00
C SER A 28 -1.83 -7.21 -1.05
N ALA A 29 -1.10 -7.12 0.06
CA ALA A 29 0.34 -7.30 0.07
C ALA A 29 0.75 -8.72 -0.37
N PRO A 30 0.13 -9.81 0.13
CA PRO A 30 0.41 -11.16 -0.37
C PRO A 30 0.10 -11.33 -1.87
N MET A 31 -1.01 -10.76 -2.34
CA MET A 31 -1.34 -10.82 -3.77
C MET A 31 -0.33 -10.12 -4.66
N LEU A 32 0.16 -8.96 -4.25
CA LEU A 32 1.21 -8.24 -4.98
C LEU A 32 2.56 -8.94 -4.86
N ALA A 33 2.89 -9.54 -3.72
CA ALA A 33 4.09 -10.35 -3.55
C ALA A 33 4.10 -11.56 -4.51
N GLY A 34 2.96 -12.26 -4.65
CA GLY A 34 2.83 -13.33 -5.65
C GLY A 34 2.95 -12.81 -7.10
N ALA A 35 2.44 -11.61 -7.36
CA ALA A 35 2.57 -10.96 -8.66
C ALA A 35 4.04 -10.61 -8.99
N PHE A 36 4.78 -10.10 -7.99
CA PHE A 36 6.23 -9.88 -8.06
C PHE A 36 7.00 -11.18 -8.30
N ALA A 37 6.69 -12.24 -7.53
CA ALA A 37 7.35 -13.53 -7.69
C ALA A 37 7.18 -14.07 -9.11
N VAL A 38 5.96 -14.07 -9.67
CA VAL A 38 5.72 -14.52 -11.05
C VAL A 38 6.46 -13.64 -12.07
N ALA A 39 6.47 -12.32 -11.90
CA ALA A 39 7.20 -11.42 -12.80
C ALA A 39 8.71 -11.67 -12.77
N TRP A 40 9.26 -11.93 -11.58
CA TRP A 40 10.66 -12.28 -11.37
C TRP A 40 11.03 -13.62 -11.97
N GLU A 41 10.25 -14.67 -11.73
CA GLU A 41 10.47 -16.02 -12.26
C GLU A 41 10.41 -16.05 -13.80
N TRP A 42 9.69 -15.12 -14.42
CA TRP A 42 9.64 -14.97 -15.88
C TRP A 42 10.71 -14.02 -16.43
N GLU A 43 11.64 -13.56 -15.58
CA GLU A 43 12.71 -12.62 -15.92
C GLU A 43 12.20 -11.33 -16.59
N ASN A 44 10.95 -10.93 -16.29
CA ASN A 44 10.35 -9.74 -16.85
C ASN A 44 10.78 -8.50 -16.07
N THR A 45 12.01 -8.06 -16.31
CA THR A 45 12.65 -6.94 -15.61
C THR A 45 11.88 -5.63 -15.72
N GLY A 46 11.27 -5.36 -16.89
CA GLY A 46 10.41 -4.20 -17.09
C GLY A 46 9.20 -4.22 -16.14
N LEU A 47 8.49 -5.35 -16.09
CA LEU A 47 7.35 -5.51 -15.19
C LEU A 47 7.75 -5.42 -13.71
N VAL A 48 8.90 -5.99 -13.33
CA VAL A 48 9.44 -5.89 -11.98
C VAL A 48 9.72 -4.42 -11.61
N SER A 49 10.35 -3.66 -12.51
CA SER A 49 10.65 -2.24 -12.28
C SER A 49 9.38 -1.42 -12.07
N GLU A 50 8.39 -1.60 -12.94
CA GLU A 50 7.09 -0.95 -12.79
C GLU A 50 6.37 -1.35 -11.48
N LEU A 51 6.51 -2.61 -11.04
CA LEU A 51 5.94 -3.07 -9.78
C LEU A 51 6.62 -2.42 -8.57
N VAL A 52 7.94 -2.24 -8.60
CA VAL A 52 8.69 -1.51 -7.56
C VAL A 52 8.22 -0.07 -7.47
N GLU A 53 8.06 0.59 -8.61
CA GLU A 53 7.59 1.98 -8.65
C GLU A 53 6.16 2.09 -8.11
N TYR A 54 5.27 1.20 -8.57
CA TYR A 54 3.90 1.13 -8.07
C TYR A 54 3.84 0.89 -6.56
N HIS A 55 4.66 -0.02 -6.04
CA HIS A 55 4.73 -0.35 -4.62
C HIS A 55 5.34 0.77 -3.77
N SER A 56 6.25 1.56 -4.33
CA SER A 56 6.86 2.70 -3.64
C SER A 56 5.86 3.85 -3.52
N ALA A 57 5.17 4.18 -4.61
CA ALA A 57 4.29 5.34 -4.68
C ALA A 57 2.92 5.15 -4.00
N ARG A 58 2.46 3.90 -3.82
CA ARG A 58 1.19 3.62 -3.14
C ARG A 58 1.12 4.07 -1.69
N GLY A 59 2.27 4.30 -1.04
CA GLY A 59 2.40 4.55 0.39
C GLY A 59 1.97 3.36 1.25
N THR A 60 2.63 3.17 2.39
CA THR A 60 2.15 2.29 3.46
C THR A 60 1.49 3.18 4.52
N PHE A 61 0.18 3.07 4.68
CA PHE A 61 -0.47 3.58 5.90
C PHE A 61 -0.14 2.58 7.00
N SER A 62 1.07 2.67 7.58
CA SER A 62 1.34 2.05 8.86
C SER A 62 0.60 2.85 9.92
N GLY A 63 -0.66 2.47 10.20
CA GLY A 63 -1.09 2.53 11.58
C GLY A 63 -0.13 1.62 12.31
N VAL A 64 0.77 2.19 13.12
CA VAL A 64 1.86 1.49 13.82
C VAL A 64 1.36 0.12 14.27
N PRO A 65 1.77 -0.99 13.62
CA PRO A 65 1.73 -2.25 14.31
C PRO A 65 2.78 -2.08 15.40
N GLU A 66 2.40 -2.27 16.67
CA GLU A 66 3.35 -2.47 17.76
C GLU A 66 4.51 -3.28 17.20
N ARG A 67 5.68 -2.65 17.10
CA ARG A 67 6.88 -3.30 16.59
C ARG A 67 7.08 -4.47 17.56
N PRO A 68 7.00 -5.75 17.14
CA PRO A 68 7.47 -6.80 18.01
C PRO A 68 8.90 -6.41 18.35
N ALA A 69 9.16 -6.27 19.65
CA ALA A 69 10.40 -5.71 20.15
C ALA A 69 11.56 -6.37 19.41
N MET A 70 12.52 -5.56 18.96
CA MET A 70 13.76 -6.03 18.34
C MET A 70 14.40 -7.06 19.29
N GLY A 71 14.13 -8.34 19.06
CA GLY A 71 14.35 -9.40 20.05
C GLY A 71 13.67 -10.73 19.73
N GLU A 72 12.54 -10.73 19.03
CA GLU A 72 11.79 -11.99 18.77
C GLU A 72 12.27 -12.82 17.56
N TRP A 73 13.26 -12.34 16.80
CA TRP A 73 13.89 -13.14 15.73
C TRP A 73 14.88 -14.19 16.26
N ALA A 74 15.03 -14.34 17.58
CA ALA A 74 15.94 -15.29 18.22
C ALA A 74 15.26 -16.42 19.02
N SER A 75 13.94 -16.61 18.93
CA SER A 75 13.26 -17.62 19.74
C SER A 75 12.36 -18.54 18.90
N THR A 76 12.98 -19.57 18.33
CA THR A 76 12.28 -20.84 18.12
C THR A 76 12.01 -21.45 19.50
N THR A 77 10.75 -21.50 19.97
CA THR A 77 10.22 -22.53 20.89
C THR A 77 8.73 -22.31 21.16
N THR A 78 7.93 -23.31 20.78
CA THR A 78 6.68 -23.86 21.35
C THR A 78 5.66 -22.96 22.09
N ALA A 79 4.41 -23.09 21.65
CA ALA A 79 3.17 -22.49 22.17
C ALA A 79 2.91 -22.64 23.69
N THR A 80 2.20 -21.65 24.28
CA THR A 80 0.99 -21.86 25.11
C THR A 80 0.30 -20.54 25.54
N ALA A 81 -1.04 -20.57 25.47
CA ALA A 81 -2.05 -20.01 26.39
C ALA A 81 -2.37 -18.49 26.47
N LEU A 82 -3.68 -18.27 26.44
CA LEU A 82 -4.48 -17.06 26.58
C LEU A 82 -4.65 -16.69 28.06
N ALA A 83 -4.55 -15.40 28.43
CA ALA A 83 -5.07 -14.86 29.68
C ALA A 83 -5.32 -13.34 29.60
N ASP A 84 -6.57 -12.96 29.88
CA ASP A 84 -7.08 -11.61 30.13
C ASP A 84 -6.32 -10.88 31.25
N THR A 85 -6.28 -9.54 31.20
CA THR A 85 -6.63 -8.61 32.31
C THR A 85 -6.55 -7.14 31.83
N GLU A 86 -7.69 -6.43 31.86
CA GLU A 86 -7.88 -4.96 31.86
C GLU A 86 -7.96 -4.44 33.33
N PRO A 87 -7.98 -3.12 33.68
CA PRO A 87 -7.82 -1.87 32.88
C PRO A 87 -6.85 -0.79 33.48
N GLU A 88 -6.58 0.24 32.65
CA GLU A 88 -6.16 1.68 32.80
C GLU A 88 -5.84 2.32 34.19
N PRO A 89 -5.07 3.46 34.30
CA PRO A 89 -5.35 4.73 33.59
C PRO A 89 -4.20 5.71 33.21
N ALA A 90 -4.53 6.55 32.22
CA ALA A 90 -4.04 7.90 31.87
C ALA A 90 -2.93 8.60 32.70
N LEU A 91 -1.89 9.06 31.97
CA LEU A 91 -1.05 10.28 32.11
C LEU A 91 0.17 10.07 31.17
N ALA A 92 0.55 10.90 30.19
CA ALA A 92 0.52 12.34 30.14
C ALA A 92 0.59 12.83 28.68
N ALA A 93 -0.13 13.91 28.42
CA ALA A 93 0.01 14.76 27.26
C ALA A 93 1.44 15.35 27.16
N LEU A 94 1.94 15.58 25.94
CA LEU A 94 2.42 16.87 25.43
C LEU A 94 3.24 16.72 24.14
N ALA A 95 3.01 17.69 23.24
CA ALA A 95 3.74 18.02 22.00
C ALA A 95 3.39 17.14 20.77
N ALA A 96 2.87 17.67 19.66
CA ALA A 96 3.03 19.01 19.10
C ALA A 96 1.79 19.45 18.32
N ALA A 97 1.11 20.48 18.84
CA ALA A 97 0.25 21.35 18.04
C ALA A 97 1.15 22.36 17.32
N GLY A 98 1.49 22.09 16.06
CA GLY A 98 2.05 23.06 15.13
C GLY A 98 0.92 23.80 14.38
N PRO A 99 1.10 25.07 14.02
CA PRO A 99 0.10 25.82 13.24
C PRO A 99 -0.17 25.14 11.90
N PRO A 100 -1.40 25.20 11.36
CA PRO A 100 -1.73 24.56 10.09
C PRO A 100 -0.89 25.19 8.98
N ALA A 101 0.00 24.40 8.38
CA ALA A 101 0.65 24.77 7.15
C ALA A 101 -0.43 25.03 6.09
N GLN A 102 -0.32 26.17 5.42
CA GLN A 102 -1.20 26.60 4.35
C GLN A 102 -1.38 25.49 3.31
N THR A 103 -2.65 25.22 3.02
CA THR A 103 -3.17 24.21 2.12
C THR A 103 -2.63 24.39 0.71
N GLY A 104 -1.55 23.67 0.38
CA GLY A 104 -1.01 23.52 -0.96
C GLY A 104 -0.40 22.12 -1.08
N ASN A 105 -1.17 21.21 -1.68
CA ASN A 105 -0.85 19.80 -1.97
C ASN A 105 -1.09 18.84 -0.80
N SER A 106 -2.32 18.32 -0.73
CA SER A 106 -2.78 17.33 0.24
C SER A 106 -1.93 16.05 0.22
N LEU A 107 -0.97 15.94 1.15
CA LEU A 107 -0.24 14.71 1.47
C LEU A 107 -1.13 13.63 2.12
N THR A 108 -2.42 13.94 2.34
CA THR A 108 -3.41 13.06 2.99
C THR A 108 -4.42 12.48 1.99
N ARG A 109 -4.02 12.21 0.75
CA ARG A 109 -4.98 11.69 -0.24
C ARG A 109 -5.14 10.17 -0.12
N LEU A 110 -6.21 9.77 0.55
CA LEU A 110 -6.71 8.39 0.67
C LEU A 110 -7.41 7.89 -0.62
N GLY A 111 -6.99 8.37 -1.79
CA GLY A 111 -7.58 8.06 -3.09
C GLY A 111 -6.69 7.16 -3.94
N PRO A 112 -7.23 6.58 -5.04
CA PRO A 112 -6.42 5.78 -5.95
C PRO A 112 -5.25 6.58 -6.49
N LEU A 113 -4.09 5.93 -6.59
CA LEU A 113 -2.89 6.57 -7.07
C LEU A 113 -3.11 7.08 -8.50
N PRO A 114 -2.74 8.34 -8.83
CA PRO A 114 -2.72 8.78 -10.21
C PRO A 114 -1.81 7.90 -11.07
N PRO A 115 -2.00 7.86 -12.40
CA PRO A 115 -1.11 7.10 -13.26
C PRO A 115 0.34 7.55 -13.06
N LEU A 116 1.27 6.65 -12.73
CA LEU A 116 2.68 7.00 -12.61
C LEU A 116 3.37 6.80 -13.95
N ARG A 117 4.36 7.63 -14.26
CA ARG A 117 5.16 7.54 -15.47
C ARG A 117 6.64 7.63 -15.11
N MET A 118 7.40 6.62 -15.51
CA MET A 118 8.85 6.57 -15.26
C MET A 118 9.65 7.31 -16.33
N GLU A 119 9.32 7.17 -17.60
CA GLU A 119 10.01 7.90 -18.70
C GLU A 119 9.06 8.91 -19.34
N PRO A 120 9.48 10.16 -19.63
CA PRO A 120 8.59 11.22 -20.11
C PRO A 120 7.76 10.85 -21.34
N ASP A 121 8.38 10.12 -22.28
CA ASP A 121 7.81 9.73 -23.57
C ASP A 121 7.14 8.33 -23.54
N ALA A 122 7.21 7.62 -22.42
CA ALA A 122 6.57 6.32 -22.26
C ALA A 122 5.14 6.43 -21.73
N GLU A 123 4.39 5.34 -21.91
CA GLU A 123 3.09 5.19 -21.25
C GLU A 123 3.24 5.15 -19.72
N PRO A 124 2.18 5.53 -18.96
CA PRO A 124 2.16 5.28 -17.53
C PRO A 124 2.38 3.80 -17.21
N ILE A 125 3.16 3.54 -16.17
CA ILE A 125 3.44 2.17 -15.72
C ILE A 125 2.14 1.42 -15.47
N MET A 126 2.14 0.11 -15.71
CA MET A 126 1.00 -0.78 -15.53
C MET A 126 -0.22 -0.44 -16.41
N SER A 127 -0.14 0.45 -17.41
CA SER A 127 -1.27 0.88 -18.26
C SER A 127 -2.06 -0.31 -18.80
N HIS A 128 -1.35 -1.25 -19.42
CA HIS A 128 -1.91 -2.48 -19.99
C HIS A 128 -2.64 -3.33 -18.92
N TYR A 129 -2.00 -3.58 -17.78
CA TYR A 129 -2.59 -4.42 -16.73
C TYR A 129 -3.75 -3.74 -16.00
N ARG A 130 -3.76 -2.41 -15.93
CA ARG A 130 -4.88 -1.62 -15.40
C ARG A 130 -6.09 -1.70 -16.33
N ALA A 131 -5.88 -1.60 -17.64
CA ALA A 131 -6.95 -1.81 -18.62
C ALA A 131 -7.54 -3.23 -18.51
N LEU A 132 -6.69 -4.25 -18.37
CA LEU A 132 -7.14 -5.63 -18.14
C LEU A 132 -7.88 -5.79 -16.80
N ALA A 133 -7.45 -5.09 -15.74
CA ALA A 133 -8.12 -5.14 -14.44
C ALA A 133 -9.54 -4.57 -14.53
N PHE A 134 -9.71 -3.45 -15.25
CA PHE A 134 -11.02 -2.87 -15.51
C PHE A 134 -11.89 -3.79 -16.37
N GLN A 135 -11.37 -4.31 -17.48
CA GLN A 135 -12.13 -5.18 -18.38
C GLN A 135 -12.60 -6.47 -17.71
N ARG A 136 -11.78 -7.08 -16.85
CA ARG A 136 -12.08 -8.38 -16.23
C ARG A 136 -12.83 -8.27 -14.91
N TYR A 137 -12.58 -7.22 -14.13
CA TYR A 137 -13.10 -7.08 -12.76
C TYR A 137 -13.94 -5.82 -12.53
N GLY A 138 -14.16 -4.98 -13.56
CA GLY A 138 -14.91 -3.74 -13.46
C GLY A 138 -14.26 -2.69 -12.53
N ARG A 139 -12.96 -2.85 -12.23
CA ARG A 139 -12.30 -2.08 -11.18
C ARG A 139 -11.33 -1.04 -11.74
N ALA A 140 -11.57 0.23 -11.40
CA ALA A 140 -10.64 1.31 -11.69
C ALA A 140 -9.49 1.30 -10.67
N VAL A 141 -8.26 1.11 -11.15
CA VAL A 141 -7.05 0.98 -10.32
C VAL A 141 -6.36 2.33 -10.07
N THR A 142 -6.66 3.34 -10.88
CA THR A 142 -6.05 4.69 -10.82
C THR A 142 -7.10 5.79 -10.69
N ALA A 143 -6.67 6.94 -10.17
CA ALA A 143 -7.45 8.17 -10.26
C ALA A 143 -7.53 8.67 -11.71
N THR A 144 -8.58 9.42 -12.03
CA THR A 144 -8.78 10.13 -13.30
C THR A 144 -8.01 11.45 -13.31
N GLU A 145 -6.72 11.38 -13.05
CA GLU A 145 -5.85 12.54 -12.88
C GLU A 145 -4.67 12.50 -13.84
N PRO A 146 -4.00 13.65 -14.07
CA PRO A 146 -2.79 13.69 -14.86
C PRO A 146 -1.74 12.72 -14.33
N ALA A 147 -0.97 12.13 -15.25
CA ALA A 147 0.07 11.21 -14.86
C ALA A 147 1.16 11.93 -14.04
N TRP A 148 1.63 11.31 -12.97
CA TRP A 148 2.75 11.78 -12.17
C TRP A 148 4.06 11.26 -12.76
N SER A 149 4.98 12.18 -13.07
CA SER A 149 6.34 11.82 -13.48
C SER A 149 7.15 11.45 -12.25
N THR A 150 7.84 10.31 -12.33
CA THR A 150 8.84 9.88 -11.34
C THR A 150 10.27 10.11 -11.85
N TRP A 151 10.41 10.61 -13.09
CA TRP A 151 11.66 11.10 -13.67
C TRP A 151 12.05 12.47 -13.09
N PRO A 152 13.35 12.74 -12.80
CA PRO A 152 13.84 14.04 -12.31
C PRO A 152 13.75 15.19 -13.31
#